data_AF-A0A2N2YPH4-F1
#
_entry.id   AF-A0A2N2YPH4-F1
#
_cell.length_a   1.000
_cell.length_b   1.000
_cell.length_c   1.000
_cell.angle_alpha   90.00
_cell.angle_beta   90.00
_cell.angle_gamma   90.00
#
_symmetry.space_group_name_H-M   'P 1'
#
loop_
_entity.id
_entity.type
_entity.pdbx_description
1 polymer ?
#
loop_
_entity_poly.entity_id
_entity_poly.type
_entity_poly.pdbx_seq_one_letter_code
_entity_poly.pdbx_strand_id
1 'polypeptide(L)' 'MSTYILGIESSCDDTSAAVICNSKILSNVVANQAIR' A
#
# COMPACT_ATOMS: atom_id res chain seq x y z
N MET A 1 -22.95 1.75 0.01
CA MET A 1 -21.98 2.34 -0.93
C MET A 1 -20.60 1.92 -0.47
N SER A 2 -19.73 1.46 -1.36
CA SER A 2 -18.38 0.99 -0.99
C SER A 2 -17.37 2.10 -1.23
N THR A 3 -16.60 2.45 -0.21
CA THR A 3 -15.51 3.44 -0.30
C THR A 3 -14.20 2.71 -0.49
N TYR A 4 -13.48 3.05 -1.55
CA TYR A 4 -12.15 2.53 -1.84
C TYR A 4 -11.09 3.57 -1.49
N ILE A 5 -10.03 3.14 -0.80
CA ILE A 5 -8.88 3.96 -0.43
C ILE A 5 -7.65 3.33 -1.06
N LEU A 6 -6.85 4.14 -1.75
CA LEU A 6 -5.52 3.78 -2.23
C LEU A 6 -4.49 4.37 -1.25
N GLY A 7 -3.77 3.50 -0.55
CA GLY A 7 -2.63 3.87 0.28
C GLY A 7 -1.34 3.72 -0.53
N ILE A 8 -0.49 4.75 -0.54
CA ILE A 8 0.86 4.72 -1.08
C ILE A 8 1.80 5.15 0.03
N GLU A 9 2.82 4.35 0.30
CA GLU A 9 3.89 4.68 1.22
C GLU A 9 5.22 4.55 0.46
N SER A 10 6.10 5.54 0.64
CA SER A 10 7.31 5.73 -0.16
C SER A 10 8.41 6.36 0.69
N SER A 11 8.74 5.72 1.81
CA SER A 11 9.95 6.03 2.56
C SER A 11 11.21 5.56 1.81
N CYS A 12 12.39 5.92 2.31
CA CYS A 12 13.66 5.60 1.65
C CYS A 12 13.99 4.10 1.60
N ASP A 13 13.42 3.29 2.50
CA ASP A 13 13.77 1.87 2.64
C ASP A 13 12.76 0.95 1.93
N ASP A 14 11.47 1.23 2.04
CA ASP A 14 10.40 0.43 1.47
C ASP A 14 9.44 1.28 0.63
N THR A 15 8.88 0.69 -0.42
CA THR A 15 7.79 1.30 -1.19
C THR A 15 6.61 0.35 -1.20
N SER A 16 5.42 0.82 -0.82
CA SER A 16 4.23 -0.03 -0.73
C SER A 16 2.97 0.61 -1.28
N ALA A 17 2.04 -0.24 -1.72
CA ALA A 17 0.73 0.14 -2.22
C ALA A 17 -0.36 -0.80 -1.70
N ALA A 18 -1.46 -0.23 -1.19
CA ALA A 18 -2.57 -0.98 -0.63
C ALA A 18 -3.93 -0.49 -1.14
N VAL A 19 -4.87 -1.42 -1.33
CA VAL A 19 -6.28 -1.15 -1.65
C VAL A 19 -7.14 -1.55 -0.46
N ILE A 20 -7.92 -0.61 0.07
CA ILE A 20 -8.80 -0.82 1.22
C ILE A 20 -10.24 -0.54 0.80
N CYS A 21 -11.19 -1.39 1.23
CA CYS A 21 -12.62 -1.20 1.03
C CYS A 21 -13.35 -1.31 2.36
N ASN A 22 -14.03 -0.24 2.78
CA ASN A 22 -14.81 -0.20 4.03
C ASN A 22 -14.07 -0.81 5.23
N SER A 23 -12.82 -0.40 5.44
CA SER A 23 -11.92 -0.90 6.51
C SER A 23 -11.32 -2.30 6.32
N LYS A 24 -11.58 -2.98 5.19
CA LYS A 24 -10.92 -4.25 4.83
C LYS A 24 -9.79 -4.01 3.84
N ILE A 25 -8.59 -4.52 4.13
CA ILE A 25 -7.50 -4.57 3.16
C ILE A 25 -7.82 -5.64 2.11
N LEU A 26 -7.88 -5.24 0.85
CA LEU A 26 -8.12 -6.13 -0.29
C LEU A 26 -6.80 -6.57 -0.94
N SER A 27 -5.82 -5.68 -0.97
CA SER A 27 -4.47 -5.96 -1.48
C SER A 27 -3.47 -5.09 -0.75
N ASN A 28 -2.26 -5.61 -0.56
CA ASN A 28 -1.11 -4.88 -0.06
C ASN A 28 0.15 -5.49 -0.70
N VAL A 29 0.93 -4.67 -1.39
CA VAL A 29 2.20 -5.08 -2.02
C VAL A 29 3.30 -4.18 -1.48
N VAL A 30 4.39 -4.79 -1.03
CA VAL A 30 5.59 -4.11 -0.55
C VAL A 30 6.74 -4.50 -1.46
N ALA A 31 7.42 -3.49 -2.00
CA ALA A 31 8.65 -3.64 -2.75
C ALA A 31 9.80 -3.09 -1.90
N ASN A 32 10.71 -3.97 -1.50
CA ASN A 32 11.93 -3.58 -0.79
C ASN A 32 12.86 -2.86 -1.77
N GLN A 33 13.48 -1.75 -1.36
CA GLN A 33 14.52 -1.13 -2.17
C GLN A 33 15.81 -1.96 -2.05
N ALA A 34 16.27 -2.51 -3.18
CA ALA A 34 17.53 -3.27 -3.24
C ALA A 34 18.78 -2.37 -3.13
N ILE A 35 18.58 -1.05 -3.09
CA ILE A 35 19.65 -0.06 -3.07
C ILE A 35 19.85 0.36 -1.61
N ARG A 36 21.01 -0.01 -1.05
CA ARG A 36 21.50 0.51 0.22
C ARG A 36 22.89 1.09 0.01
#